data_AF-A0A4Q3XGK4-F1
#
_entry.id   AF-A0A4Q3XGK4-F1
#
_cell.length_a   1.000
_cell.length_b   1.000
_cell.length_c   1.000
_cell.angle_alpha   90.00
_cell.angle_beta   90.00
_cell.angle_gamma   90.00
#
_symmetry.space_group_name_H-M   'P 1'
#
loop_
_entity.id
_entity.type
_entity.pdbx_description
1 polymer ?
#
loop_
_entity_poly.entity_id
_entity_poly.type
_entity_poly.pdbx_seq_one_letter_code
_entity_poly.pdbx_strand_id
1 'polypeptide(L)'
;MFLAGGNLEDLPDFVASLRDSYGVPSSMVDVRREVRPLSAPHRTGVDTAPLGDVRAAQQALVATLMDAAIAAPSPLPVDDRADVALMPVRRRTRRDLPREWSTYLLTGVAPAFQEGADSSRSAVEHVATVRMVQAGWTAPEAWATIQAAHPEAMQRARESYRRWVRTAWNTAVRRDDAHQPVPTPDDPVAEAVLAARCALLEVAWTLPPKARPGLLTVGHAVLDRMERTNCLRVPVPERNLVLDTGVADRRTIRTQLRRLHAGGVGRLHKDSFVPARHSSSYEFEIPPLADGVSIIDPPSFHTPYAHIHPSSLHGPRHTWTTLRHLPATPTPPTELAQLCLLTDSPTSTATPRQLRTLLQGLHTLQREGLAACTADGLWHRTLAPIPRELLLLDQQQRAPLRATVQAERAAWRSGSSWSRARAAAVKADRARQRQWWGSLSETERAHRRQEWSEKFAGLSLVDQERVKAHLAQRDQISGVAPDDRRRAWLASLAEGEFAARSQQRAAWFEGLPDPLKIAHATAWARDRARVAQSRLATTSVRRQ
;
A
#
# COMPACT_ATOMS: atom_id res chain seq x y z
N MET A 1 -16.25 -12.99 -34.84
CA MET A 1 -15.93 -14.20 -34.06
C MET A 1 -17.18 -15.07 -34.06
N PHE A 2 -17.22 -16.10 -34.90
CA PHE A 2 -18.27 -17.12 -34.83
C PHE A 2 -17.77 -18.21 -33.89
N LEU A 3 -18.45 -18.39 -32.75
CA LEU A 3 -18.25 -19.56 -31.89
C LEU A 3 -19.11 -20.68 -32.45
N ALA A 4 -18.56 -21.51 -33.33
CA ALA A 4 -19.24 -22.70 -33.81
C ALA A 4 -19.09 -23.82 -32.78
N GLY A 5 -20.19 -24.14 -32.09
CA GLY A 5 -20.32 -25.33 -31.26
C GLY A 5 -20.61 -26.61 -32.07
N GLY A 6 -19.95 -26.79 -33.22
CA GLY A 6 -20.15 -27.93 -34.12
C GLY A 6 -18.83 -28.51 -34.61
N ASN A 7 -18.77 -29.84 -34.74
CA ASN A 7 -17.66 -30.71 -35.14
C ASN A 7 -16.39 -30.02 -35.68
N LEU A 8 -15.32 -30.07 -34.87
CA LEU A 8 -13.97 -29.60 -35.22
C LEU A 8 -13.35 -30.33 -36.42
N GLU A 9 -13.90 -31.48 -36.82
CA GLU A 9 -13.38 -32.31 -37.91
C GLU A 9 -13.67 -31.72 -39.30
N ASP A 10 -14.77 -30.97 -39.48
CA ASP A 10 -15.18 -30.41 -40.78
C ASP A 10 -14.59 -29.00 -41.05
N LEU A 11 -13.92 -28.42 -40.06
CA LEU A 11 -13.40 -27.05 -40.09
C LEU A 11 -12.30 -26.79 -41.16
N PRO A 12 -11.36 -27.73 -41.41
CA PRO A 12 -10.33 -27.56 -42.44
C PRO A 12 -10.90 -27.41 -43.84
N ASP A 13 -11.91 -28.20 -44.18
CA ASP A 13 -12.54 -28.20 -45.50
C ASP A 13 -13.35 -26.92 -45.74
N PHE A 14 -14.05 -26.45 -44.70
CA PHE A 14 -14.73 -25.16 -44.75
C PHE A 14 -13.76 -23.99 -44.93
N VAL A 15 -12.61 -24.00 -44.25
CA VAL A 15 -11.58 -22.95 -44.41
C VAL A 15 -10.92 -23.02 -45.79
N ALA A 16 -10.76 -24.21 -46.37
CA ALA A 16 -10.28 -24.36 -47.74
C ALA A 16 -11.27 -23.73 -48.75
N SER A 17 -12.57 -24.04 -48.64
CA SER A 17 -13.60 -23.43 -49.49
C SER A 17 -13.66 -21.91 -49.35
N LEU A 18 -13.48 -21.39 -48.13
CA LEU A 18 -13.39 -19.94 -47.88
C LEU A 18 -12.19 -19.30 -48.61
N ARG A 19 -11.01 -19.91 -48.57
CA ARG A 19 -9.83 -19.40 -49.27
C ARG A 19 -10.06 -19.31 -50.78
N ASP A 20 -10.66 -20.34 -51.35
CA ASP A 20 -10.98 -20.39 -52.79
C ASP A 20 -12.00 -19.32 -53.16
N SER A 21 -13.07 -19.15 -52.36
CA SER A 21 -14.12 -18.16 -52.65
C SER A 21 -13.63 -16.71 -52.60
N TYR A 22 -12.63 -16.41 -51.77
CA TYR A 22 -12.05 -15.07 -51.63
C TYR A 22 -10.71 -14.90 -52.34
N GLY A 23 -10.18 -15.94 -53.00
CA GLY A 23 -8.90 -15.90 -53.73
C GLY A 23 -7.68 -15.58 -52.86
N VAL A 24 -7.70 -15.98 -51.57
CA VAL A 24 -6.66 -15.62 -50.59
C VAL A 24 -5.77 -16.79 -50.20
N PRO A 25 -4.47 -16.55 -49.94
CA PRO A 25 -3.54 -17.62 -49.58
C PRO A 25 -3.78 -18.17 -48.17
N SER A 26 -3.27 -19.38 -47.91
CA SER A 26 -3.46 -20.12 -46.65
C SER A 26 -2.92 -19.42 -45.40
N SER A 27 -2.03 -18.44 -45.56
CA SER A 27 -1.48 -17.63 -44.47
C SER A 27 -2.47 -16.60 -43.91
N MET A 28 -3.52 -16.24 -44.67
CA MET A 28 -4.50 -15.22 -44.27
C MET A 28 -5.72 -15.80 -43.54
N VAL A 29 -6.22 -16.96 -43.97
CA VAL A 29 -7.34 -17.65 -43.31
C VAL A 29 -6.82 -19.03 -42.93
N ASP A 30 -6.77 -19.39 -41.66
CA ASP A 30 -6.14 -20.64 -41.19
C ASP A 30 -6.85 -21.22 -39.96
N VAL A 31 -6.84 -22.54 -39.83
CA VAL A 31 -7.43 -23.24 -38.68
C VAL A 31 -6.37 -23.36 -37.59
N ARG A 32 -6.59 -22.70 -36.45
CA ARG A 32 -5.62 -22.70 -35.33
C ARG A 32 -6.26 -23.14 -34.03
N ARG A 33 -5.53 -23.97 -33.28
CA ARG A 33 -5.96 -24.51 -31.97
C ARG A 33 -5.66 -23.58 -30.79
N GLU A 34 -4.78 -22.60 -30.97
CA GLU A 34 -4.39 -21.64 -29.92
C GLU A 34 -4.40 -20.21 -30.47
N VAL A 35 -5.03 -19.30 -29.72
CA VAL A 35 -5.13 -17.88 -30.07
C VAL A 35 -3.85 -17.16 -29.63
N ARG A 36 -3.14 -16.52 -30.57
CA ARG A 36 -2.06 -15.58 -30.20
C ARG A 36 -2.66 -14.36 -29.49
N PRO A 37 -2.03 -13.84 -28.42
CA PRO A 37 -2.46 -12.60 -27.81
C PRO A 37 -2.43 -11.47 -28.86
N LEU A 38 -3.55 -10.77 -28.99
CA LEU A 38 -3.78 -9.63 -29.90
C LEU A 38 -2.93 -8.41 -29.49
N SER A 39 -1.60 -8.52 -29.53
CA SER A 39 -0.69 -7.44 -29.11
C SER A 39 0.49 -7.22 -30.05
N ALA A 40 0.37 -7.59 -31.32
CA ALA A 40 1.35 -7.21 -32.34
C ALA A 40 0.64 -6.37 -33.42
N PRO A 41 0.86 -5.05 -33.51
CA PRO A 41 0.43 -4.30 -34.68
C PRO A 41 1.18 -4.83 -35.89
N HIS A 42 0.45 -5.22 -36.94
CA HIS A 42 1.02 -5.67 -38.19
C HIS A 42 1.92 -4.57 -38.76
N ARG A 43 3.22 -4.85 -38.89
CA ARG A 43 4.16 -4.04 -39.68
C ARG A 43 3.96 -4.33 -41.16
N THR A 44 2.81 -3.98 -41.71
CA THR A 44 2.58 -3.83 -43.15
C THR A 44 1.34 -2.95 -43.31
N GLY A 45 1.51 -1.78 -43.95
CA GLY A 45 0.48 -0.75 -44.07
C GLY A 45 -0.66 -1.13 -45.00
N VAL A 46 -1.62 -1.89 -44.49
CA VAL A 46 -2.93 -2.07 -45.12
C VAL A 46 -3.95 -1.43 -44.19
N ASP A 47 -4.51 -0.29 -44.63
CA ASP A 47 -5.66 0.33 -43.98
C ASP A 47 -6.82 -0.66 -44.00
N THR A 48 -7.24 -1.12 -42.82
CA THR A 48 -8.47 -1.88 -42.66
C THR A 48 -9.57 -0.90 -42.31
N ALA A 49 -10.37 -0.54 -43.30
CA ALA A 49 -11.61 0.18 -43.06
C ALA A 49 -12.52 -0.71 -42.19
N PRO A 50 -13.05 -0.21 -41.07
CA PRO A 50 -13.95 -1.00 -40.23
C PRO A 50 -15.21 -1.36 -41.01
N LEU A 51 -15.56 -2.65 -41.04
CA LEU A 51 -16.83 -3.11 -41.58
C LEU A 51 -17.94 -2.76 -40.58
N GLY A 52 -18.75 -1.76 -40.94
CA GLY A 52 -19.94 -1.33 -40.20
C GLY A 52 -19.84 0.11 -39.69
N ASP A 53 -20.96 0.61 -39.16
CA ASP A 53 -21.04 1.97 -38.61
C ASP A 53 -20.29 2.06 -37.27
N VAL A 54 -19.07 2.59 -37.34
CA VAL A 54 -18.18 2.84 -36.19
C VAL A 54 -18.88 3.66 -35.11
N ARG A 55 -19.78 4.57 -35.50
CA ARG A 55 -20.50 5.44 -34.58
C ARG A 55 -21.53 4.66 -33.77
N ALA A 56 -22.22 3.71 -34.41
CA ALA A 56 -23.13 2.80 -33.73
C ALA A 56 -22.38 1.86 -32.77
N ALA A 57 -21.22 1.33 -33.18
CA ALA A 57 -20.38 0.49 -32.31
C ALA A 57 -19.83 1.27 -31.10
N GLN A 58 -19.43 2.53 -31.31
CA GLN A 58 -18.98 3.41 -30.22
C GLN A 58 -20.11 3.75 -29.25
N GLN A 59 -21.31 4.04 -29.75
CA GLN A 59 -22.50 4.30 -28.92
C GLN A 59 -22.91 3.06 -28.12
N ALA A 60 -22.90 1.87 -28.75
CA ALA A 60 -23.17 0.60 -28.06
C ALA A 60 -22.13 0.31 -26.97
N LEU A 61 -20.84 0.57 -27.24
CA LEU A 61 -19.79 0.39 -26.25
C LEU A 61 -19.95 1.36 -25.07
N VAL A 62 -20.27 2.62 -25.33
CA VAL A 62 -20.53 3.62 -24.27
C VAL A 62 -21.75 3.23 -23.45
N ALA A 63 -22.84 2.78 -24.08
CA ALA A 63 -24.03 2.29 -23.37
C ALA A 63 -23.70 1.06 -22.51
N THR A 64 -22.94 0.10 -23.03
CA THR A 64 -22.52 -1.11 -22.29
C THR A 64 -21.59 -0.78 -21.13
N LEU A 65 -20.70 0.21 -21.27
CA LEU A 65 -19.83 0.68 -20.19
C LEU A 65 -20.60 1.47 -19.13
N MET A 66 -21.65 2.21 -19.52
CA MET A 66 -22.55 2.89 -18.58
C MET A 66 -23.40 1.87 -17.81
N ASP A 67 -23.96 0.85 -18.48
CA ASP A 67 -24.70 -0.23 -17.82
C ASP A 67 -23.82 -1.07 -16.88
N ALA A 68 -22.56 -1.33 -17.26
CA ALA A 68 -21.59 -1.98 -16.40
C ALA A 68 -21.15 -1.11 -15.20
N ALA A 69 -21.15 0.23 -15.36
CA ALA A 69 -20.90 1.16 -14.26
C ALA A 69 -22.10 1.24 -13.29
N ILE A 70 -23.32 1.02 -13.77
CA ILE A 70 -24.55 0.92 -12.97
C ILE A 70 -24.64 -0.44 -12.25
N ALA A 71 -24.13 -1.52 -12.86
CA ALA A 71 -24.11 -2.88 -12.30
C ALA A 71 -22.90 -3.19 -11.39
N ALA A 72 -21.93 -2.28 -11.28
CA ALA A 72 -20.87 -2.41 -10.28
C ALA A 72 -21.51 -2.39 -8.88
N PRO A 73 -21.15 -3.31 -7.97
CA PRO A 73 -21.64 -3.24 -6.60
C PRO A 73 -21.19 -1.90 -6.02
N SER A 74 -22.16 -1.01 -5.82
CA SER A 74 -21.94 0.17 -4.98
C SER A 74 -21.31 -0.33 -3.68
N PRO A 75 -20.27 0.34 -3.14
CA PRO A 75 -19.81 0.02 -1.80
C PRO A 75 -21.05 0.06 -0.91
N LEU A 76 -21.31 -1.05 -0.20
CA LEU A 76 -22.45 -1.17 0.71
C LEU A 76 -22.62 0.17 1.44
N PRO A 77 -23.82 0.76 1.48
CA PRO A 77 -24.02 2.00 2.21
C PRO A 77 -23.67 1.71 3.66
N VAL A 78 -22.49 2.17 4.09
CA VAL A 78 -22.14 2.21 5.51
C VAL A 78 -23.13 3.20 6.09
N ASP A 79 -24.01 2.70 6.95
CA ASP A 79 -25.16 3.43 7.49
C ASP A 79 -24.77 4.87 7.87
N ASP A 80 -25.12 5.82 6.99
CA ASP A 80 -24.58 7.18 7.02
C ASP A 80 -25.20 7.99 8.17
N ARG A 81 -26.13 7.37 8.91
CA ARG A 81 -27.02 8.00 9.90
C ARG A 81 -26.99 7.32 11.27
N ALA A 82 -25.90 6.66 11.62
CA ALA A 82 -25.76 6.17 13.00
C ALA A 82 -25.80 7.35 13.98
N ASP A 83 -26.83 7.39 14.83
CA ASP A 83 -26.96 8.34 15.96
C ASP A 83 -25.99 8.00 17.12
N VAL A 84 -25.23 6.92 16.98
CA VAL A 84 -24.23 6.46 17.93
C VAL A 84 -22.87 7.08 17.57
N ALA A 85 -22.20 7.63 18.58
CA ALA A 85 -20.88 8.23 18.41
C ALA A 85 -19.84 7.15 18.05
N LEU A 86 -19.18 7.32 16.91
CA LEU A 86 -18.09 6.47 16.47
C LEU A 86 -16.86 6.69 17.36
N MET A 87 -16.13 5.60 17.60
CA MET A 87 -14.80 5.67 18.21
C MET A 87 -13.73 5.70 17.12
N PRO A 88 -12.77 6.64 17.14
CA PRO A 88 -11.63 6.62 16.25
C PRO A 88 -10.86 5.30 16.35
N VAL A 89 -10.48 4.75 15.20
CA VAL A 89 -9.57 3.59 15.11
C VAL A 89 -8.22 3.94 15.73
N ARG A 90 -7.75 5.18 15.51
CA ARG A 90 -6.51 5.72 16.09
C ARG A 90 -6.77 6.30 17.48
N ARG A 91 -6.63 5.48 18.52
CA ARG A 91 -6.66 5.97 19.90
C ARG A 91 -5.39 6.76 20.20
N ARG A 92 -5.55 8.05 20.48
CA ARG A 92 -4.48 8.96 20.90
C ARG A 92 -4.59 9.18 22.40
N THR A 93 -3.46 9.39 23.08
CA THR A 93 -3.48 9.92 24.45
C THR A 93 -4.15 11.29 24.43
N ARG A 94 -5.05 11.54 25.39
CA ARG A 94 -5.76 12.82 25.53
C ARG A 94 -4.73 13.94 25.71
N ARG A 95 -4.85 14.97 24.88
CA ARG A 95 -4.04 16.20 24.91
C ARG A 95 -4.96 17.42 24.99
N ASP A 96 -4.38 18.55 25.35
CA ASP A 96 -5.07 19.83 25.30
C ASP A 96 -5.31 20.26 23.85
N LEU A 97 -6.38 21.03 23.64
CA LEU A 97 -6.69 21.62 22.34
C LEU A 97 -5.64 22.68 21.97
N PRO A 98 -5.34 22.86 20.67
CA PRO A 98 -4.53 23.99 20.23
C PRO A 98 -5.11 25.31 20.75
N ARG A 99 -4.23 26.26 21.12
CA ARG A 99 -4.58 27.50 21.83
C ARG A 99 -5.70 28.30 21.18
N GLU A 100 -5.72 28.36 19.86
CA GLU A 100 -6.75 29.07 19.10
C GLU A 100 -8.16 28.48 19.31
N TRP A 101 -8.26 27.15 19.39
CA TRP A 101 -9.52 26.44 19.60
C TRP A 101 -9.94 26.39 21.06
N SER A 102 -8.98 26.33 21.99
CA SER A 102 -9.30 26.49 23.42
C SER A 102 -9.78 27.91 23.72
N THR A 103 -9.20 28.93 23.10
CA THR A 103 -9.65 30.33 23.20
C THR A 103 -11.06 30.48 22.65
N TYR A 104 -11.36 29.90 21.48
CA TYR A 104 -12.72 29.91 20.91
C TYR A 104 -13.77 29.33 21.88
N LEU A 105 -13.49 28.19 22.52
CA LEU A 105 -14.43 27.60 23.49
C LEU A 105 -14.60 28.45 24.76
N LEU A 106 -13.58 29.20 25.15
CA LEU A 106 -13.61 30.05 26.36
C LEU A 106 -14.27 31.41 26.12
N THR A 107 -14.07 32.01 24.94
CA THR A 107 -14.48 33.40 24.66
C THR A 107 -15.55 33.53 23.59
N GLY A 108 -15.83 32.47 22.83
CA GLY A 108 -16.74 32.51 21.67
C GLY A 108 -16.15 33.14 20.41
N VAL A 109 -14.92 33.66 20.46
CA VAL A 109 -14.27 34.32 19.32
C VAL A 109 -13.64 33.27 18.40
N ALA A 110 -14.16 33.15 17.18
CA ALA A 110 -13.69 32.17 16.20
C ALA A 110 -12.26 32.51 15.70
N PRO A 111 -11.41 31.50 15.42
CA PRO A 111 -10.08 31.73 14.86
C PRO A 111 -10.18 32.21 13.40
N ALA A 112 -9.15 32.95 12.96
CA ALA A 112 -9.04 33.40 11.58
C ALA A 112 -8.85 32.21 10.63
N PHE A 113 -9.62 32.19 9.54
CA PHE A 113 -9.47 31.22 8.46
C PHE A 113 -8.55 31.79 7.36
N GLN A 114 -7.89 30.91 6.61
CA GLN A 114 -7.13 31.30 5.42
C GLN A 114 -8.05 32.00 4.40
N GLU A 115 -7.51 32.97 3.64
CA GLU A 115 -8.26 33.63 2.57
C GLU A 115 -8.85 32.59 1.59
N GLY A 116 -10.16 32.70 1.33
CA GLY A 116 -10.90 31.78 0.47
C GLY A 116 -11.47 30.52 1.15
N ALA A 117 -11.21 30.28 2.44
CA ALA A 117 -11.82 29.18 3.18
C ALA A 117 -13.23 29.53 3.70
N ASP A 118 -14.10 28.51 3.81
CA ASP A 118 -15.43 28.66 4.40
C ASP A 118 -15.32 29.03 5.89
N SER A 119 -15.64 30.28 6.22
CA SER A 119 -15.64 30.84 7.57
C SER A 119 -17.03 30.85 8.22
N SER A 120 -18.00 30.14 7.64
CA SER A 120 -19.34 30.03 8.22
C SER A 120 -19.29 29.40 9.62
N ARG A 121 -20.24 29.77 10.49
CA ARG A 121 -20.33 29.22 11.86
C ARG A 121 -20.31 27.68 11.88
N SER A 122 -20.92 27.03 10.90
CA SER A 122 -20.93 25.57 10.80
C SER A 122 -19.56 25.00 10.48
N ALA A 123 -18.79 25.67 9.61
CA ALA A 123 -17.42 25.28 9.31
C ALA A 123 -16.53 25.43 10.55
N VAL A 124 -16.67 26.52 11.31
CA VAL A 124 -15.95 26.72 12.59
C VAL A 124 -16.20 25.58 13.57
N GLU A 125 -17.48 25.24 13.81
CA GLU A 125 -17.84 24.15 14.72
C GLU A 125 -17.35 22.78 14.24
N HIS A 126 -17.35 22.56 12.93
CA HIS A 126 -16.84 21.33 12.33
C HIS A 126 -15.33 21.20 12.53
N VAL A 127 -14.58 22.27 12.28
CA VAL A 127 -13.12 22.27 12.49
C VAL A 127 -12.79 22.12 13.98
N ALA A 128 -13.50 22.81 14.89
CA ALA A 128 -13.34 22.63 16.33
C ALA A 128 -13.55 21.15 16.74
N THR A 129 -14.59 20.49 16.20
CA THR A 129 -14.87 19.08 16.44
C THR A 129 -13.76 18.17 15.91
N VAL A 130 -13.23 18.45 14.70
CA VAL A 130 -12.07 17.73 14.15
C VAL A 130 -10.85 17.85 15.06
N ARG A 131 -10.59 19.04 15.62
CA ARG A 131 -9.47 19.26 16.55
C ARG A 131 -9.64 18.50 17.86
N MET A 132 -10.86 18.38 18.39
CA MET A 132 -11.14 17.53 19.56
C MET A 132 -10.83 16.05 19.30
N VAL A 133 -11.25 15.52 18.15
CA VAL A 133 -10.93 14.13 17.74
C VAL A 133 -9.41 13.93 17.62
N GLN A 134 -8.70 14.88 16.99
CA GLN A 134 -7.24 14.84 16.84
C GLN A 134 -6.47 14.99 18.17
N ALA A 135 -7.07 15.68 19.15
CA ALA A 135 -6.55 15.79 20.51
C ALA A 135 -6.84 14.55 21.38
N GLY A 136 -7.49 13.52 20.82
CA GLY A 136 -7.75 12.25 21.51
C GLY A 136 -8.94 12.29 22.48
N TRP A 137 -9.85 13.24 22.29
CA TRP A 137 -11.03 13.35 23.14
C TRP A 137 -12.05 12.28 22.80
N THR A 138 -12.85 11.86 23.79
CA THR A 138 -14.03 11.04 23.58
C THR A 138 -15.28 11.89 23.31
N ALA A 139 -16.30 11.32 22.66
CA ALA A 139 -17.53 12.06 22.36
C ALA A 139 -18.22 12.61 23.64
N PRO A 140 -18.29 11.85 24.75
CA PRO A 140 -18.84 12.38 26.01
C PRO A 140 -18.01 13.54 26.59
N GLU A 141 -16.68 13.45 26.59
CA GLU A 141 -15.80 14.51 27.11
C GLU A 141 -15.91 15.80 26.26
N ALA A 142 -15.89 15.64 24.94
CA ALA A 142 -16.08 16.74 24.00
C ALA A 142 -17.45 17.40 24.18
N TRP A 143 -18.50 16.61 24.31
CA TRP A 143 -19.84 17.14 24.53
C TRP A 143 -19.98 17.88 25.86
N ALA A 144 -19.43 17.33 26.95
CA ALA A 144 -19.43 18.00 28.25
C ALA A 144 -18.73 19.36 28.18
N THR A 145 -17.61 19.43 27.46
CA THR A 145 -16.88 20.69 27.25
C THR A 145 -17.65 21.67 26.39
N ILE A 146 -18.30 21.21 25.32
CA ILE A 146 -19.15 22.04 24.46
C ILE A 146 -20.29 22.67 25.27
N GLN A 147 -20.89 21.92 26.20
CA GLN A 147 -21.95 22.43 27.07
C GLN A 147 -21.44 23.47 28.08
N ALA A 148 -20.21 23.31 28.56
CA ALA A 148 -19.54 24.23 29.47
C ALA A 148 -18.88 25.44 28.76
N ALA A 149 -18.84 25.45 27.44
CA ALA A 149 -18.21 26.51 26.65
C ALA A 149 -19.02 27.81 26.66
N HIS A 150 -18.37 28.90 26.23
CA HIS A 150 -18.98 30.22 26.06
C HIS A 150 -20.29 30.14 25.25
N PRO A 151 -21.33 30.95 25.55
CA PRO A 151 -22.62 30.91 24.84
C PRO A 151 -22.54 31.09 23.31
N GLU A 152 -21.54 31.85 22.85
CA GLU A 152 -21.28 32.08 21.42
C GLU A 152 -20.46 30.96 20.74
N ALA A 153 -19.91 30.01 21.51
CA ALA A 153 -19.18 28.87 20.98
C ALA A 153 -20.11 27.67 20.78
N MET A 154 -19.94 26.95 19.67
CA MET A 154 -20.58 25.67 19.41
C MET A 154 -22.12 25.70 19.51
N GLN A 155 -22.75 26.82 19.14
CA GLN A 155 -24.20 27.04 19.25
C GLN A 155 -25.02 25.94 18.58
N ARG A 156 -24.68 25.57 17.33
CA ARG A 156 -25.45 24.56 16.58
C ARG A 156 -25.22 23.17 17.14
N ALA A 157 -24.00 22.86 17.56
CA ALA A 157 -23.72 21.61 18.24
C ALA A 157 -24.61 21.45 19.49
N ARG A 158 -24.71 22.49 20.33
CA ARG A 158 -25.46 22.48 21.61
C ARG A 158 -26.96 22.22 21.46
N GLU A 159 -27.56 22.56 20.33
CA GLU A 159 -28.99 22.31 20.06
C GLU A 159 -29.37 20.83 20.21
N SER A 160 -28.48 19.92 19.81
CA SER A 160 -28.78 18.48 19.84
C SER A 160 -27.53 17.63 19.78
N TYR A 161 -27.29 16.86 20.85
CA TYR A 161 -26.22 15.86 20.91
C TYR A 161 -26.28 14.90 19.72
N ARG A 162 -27.46 14.37 19.39
CA ARG A 162 -27.63 13.42 18.28
C ARG A 162 -27.27 14.06 16.94
N ARG A 163 -27.68 15.31 16.71
CA ARG A 163 -27.35 16.04 15.49
C ARG A 163 -25.83 16.26 15.39
N TRP A 164 -25.20 16.75 16.45
CA TRP A 164 -23.76 16.98 16.49
C TRP A 164 -22.97 15.68 16.27
N VAL A 165 -23.38 14.58 16.92
CA VAL A 165 -22.78 13.26 16.73
C VAL A 165 -22.84 12.86 15.25
N ARG A 166 -24.02 12.94 14.64
CA ARG A 166 -24.23 12.52 13.25
C ARG A 166 -23.46 13.40 12.25
N THR A 167 -23.52 14.72 12.38
CA THR A 167 -23.05 15.63 11.32
C THR A 167 -21.62 16.12 11.51
N ALA A 168 -21.16 16.26 12.76
CA ALA A 168 -19.82 16.77 13.07
C ALA A 168 -18.90 15.66 13.59
N TRP A 169 -19.28 14.96 14.65
CA TRP A 169 -18.41 13.95 15.30
C TRP A 169 -18.11 12.78 14.37
N ASN A 170 -19.14 12.07 13.88
CA ASN A 170 -18.95 10.87 13.06
C ASN A 170 -18.23 11.20 11.74
N THR A 171 -18.52 12.36 11.14
CA THR A 171 -17.79 12.87 9.98
C THR A 171 -16.31 13.13 10.30
N ALA A 172 -16.02 13.77 11.43
CA ALA A 172 -14.65 14.02 11.87
C ALA A 172 -13.88 12.72 12.16
N VAL A 173 -14.51 11.75 12.83
CA VAL A 173 -13.93 10.43 13.10
C VAL A 173 -13.64 9.70 11.80
N ARG A 174 -14.59 9.62 10.87
CA ARG A 174 -14.37 8.97 9.56
C ARG A 174 -13.25 9.66 8.77
N ARG A 175 -13.19 10.99 8.81
CA ARG A 175 -12.12 11.75 8.14
C ARG A 175 -10.76 11.49 8.76
N ASP A 176 -10.68 11.38 10.08
CA ASP A 176 -9.46 11.05 10.81
C ASP A 176 -9.03 9.58 10.60
N ASP A 177 -9.98 8.66 10.57
CA ASP A 177 -9.73 7.24 10.30
C ASP A 177 -9.28 7.02 8.84
N ALA A 178 -9.88 7.75 7.90
CA ALA A 178 -9.45 7.76 6.50
C ALA A 178 -8.14 8.52 6.27
N HIS A 179 -7.74 9.41 7.19
CA HIS A 179 -6.48 10.12 7.10
C HIS A 179 -5.32 9.14 7.34
N GLN A 180 -4.54 8.90 6.29
CA GLN A 180 -3.24 8.22 6.38
C GLN A 180 -2.18 9.31 6.44
N PRO A 181 -1.62 9.65 7.62
CA PRO A 181 -0.52 10.59 7.68
C PRO A 181 0.64 10.00 6.88
N VAL A 182 1.29 10.84 6.07
CA VAL A 182 2.56 10.46 5.44
C VAL A 182 3.52 10.16 6.59
N PRO A 183 4.04 8.92 6.72
CA PRO A 183 5.00 8.61 7.77
C PRO A 183 6.20 9.55 7.62
N THR A 184 6.54 10.28 8.68
CA THR A 184 7.85 10.94 8.75
C THR A 184 8.87 9.84 9.02
N PRO A 185 9.85 9.61 8.13
CA PRO A 185 10.90 8.64 8.38
C PRO A 185 11.74 9.08 9.59
N ASP A 186 12.31 8.12 10.30
CA ASP A 186 13.27 8.41 11.35
C ASP A 186 14.50 9.12 10.76
N ASP A 187 15.08 10.05 11.52
CA ASP A 187 16.25 10.84 11.11
C ASP A 187 17.37 10.01 10.42
N PRO A 188 17.85 8.87 10.97
CA PRO A 188 18.89 8.07 10.30
C PRO A 188 18.45 7.48 8.96
N VAL A 189 17.15 7.18 8.80
CA VAL A 189 16.61 6.71 7.52
C VAL A 189 16.52 7.86 6.53
N ALA A 190 16.05 9.03 6.98
CA ALA A 190 15.97 10.24 6.16
C ALA A 190 17.34 10.66 5.63
N GLU A 191 18.37 10.67 6.48
CA GLU A 191 19.75 10.99 6.11
C GLU A 191 20.33 10.00 5.09
N ALA A 192 20.18 8.70 5.33
CA ALA A 192 20.68 7.66 4.43
C ALA A 192 19.97 7.74 3.07
N VAL A 193 18.65 7.96 3.06
CA VAL A 193 17.90 8.14 1.81
C VAL A 193 18.33 9.40 1.08
N LEU A 194 18.58 10.52 1.78
CA LEU A 194 19.09 11.74 1.16
C LEU A 194 20.46 11.51 0.50
N ALA A 195 21.39 10.84 1.19
CA ALA A 195 22.68 10.47 0.62
C ALA A 195 22.53 9.58 -0.62
N ALA A 196 21.62 8.60 -0.58
CA ALA A 196 21.32 7.76 -1.73
C ALA A 196 20.67 8.53 -2.89
N ARG A 197 19.90 9.60 -2.63
CA ARG A 197 19.38 10.51 -3.68
C ARG A 197 20.50 11.29 -4.34
N CYS A 198 21.48 11.77 -3.58
CA CYS A 198 22.67 12.41 -4.14
C CYS A 198 23.44 11.42 -5.04
N ALA A 199 23.71 10.21 -4.55
CA ALA A 199 24.37 9.17 -5.36
C ALA A 199 23.56 8.80 -6.63
N LEU A 200 22.23 8.77 -6.54
CA LEU A 200 21.37 8.55 -7.70
C LEU A 200 21.54 9.63 -8.78
N LEU A 201 21.70 10.90 -8.38
CA LEU A 201 21.92 12.00 -9.31
C LEU A 201 23.29 11.89 -9.99
N GLU A 202 24.34 11.55 -9.23
CA GLU A 202 25.68 11.29 -9.80
C GLU A 202 25.62 10.18 -10.86
N VAL A 203 24.96 9.05 -10.56
CA VAL A 203 24.78 7.97 -11.53
C VAL A 203 23.96 8.42 -12.74
N ALA A 204 22.93 9.25 -12.55
CA ALA A 204 22.12 9.76 -13.66
C ALA A 204 22.96 10.62 -14.62
N TRP A 205 23.90 11.42 -14.13
CA TRP A 205 24.78 12.23 -14.97
C TRP A 205 25.77 11.41 -15.81
N THR A 206 26.13 10.21 -15.38
CA THR A 206 26.93 9.28 -16.20
C THR A 206 26.18 8.72 -17.42
N LEU A 207 24.85 8.87 -17.45
CA LEU A 207 24.00 8.34 -18.52
C LEU A 207 23.63 9.42 -19.53
N PRO A 208 23.35 9.05 -20.81
CA PRO A 208 22.80 9.98 -21.78
C PRO A 208 21.39 10.45 -21.37
N PRO A 209 20.96 11.68 -21.71
CA PRO A 209 19.68 12.26 -21.26
C PRO A 209 18.46 11.35 -21.49
N LYS A 210 18.42 10.60 -22.59
CA LYS A 210 17.32 9.67 -22.91
C LYS A 210 17.17 8.50 -21.93
N ALA A 211 18.24 8.14 -21.22
CA ALA A 211 18.27 7.00 -20.30
C ALA A 211 17.99 7.39 -18.83
N ARG A 212 18.14 8.68 -18.48
CA ARG A 212 17.98 9.19 -17.11
C ARG A 212 16.58 9.07 -16.55
N PRO A 213 15.49 9.37 -17.30
CA PRO A 213 14.15 9.35 -16.72
C PRO A 213 13.76 7.98 -16.16
N GLY A 214 14.13 6.90 -16.86
CA GLY A 214 13.89 5.54 -16.37
C GLY A 214 14.65 5.24 -15.09
N LEU A 215 15.93 5.61 -15.02
CA LEU A 215 16.75 5.43 -13.81
C LEU A 215 16.18 6.21 -12.63
N LEU A 216 15.90 7.51 -12.84
CA LEU A 216 15.38 8.40 -11.81
C LEU A 216 14.02 7.92 -11.30
N THR A 217 13.10 7.56 -12.20
CA THR A 217 11.77 7.06 -11.81
C THR A 217 11.87 5.81 -10.94
N VAL A 218 12.68 4.82 -11.35
CA VAL A 218 12.82 3.57 -10.59
C VAL A 218 13.59 3.79 -9.29
N GLY A 219 14.71 4.53 -9.33
CA GLY A 219 15.55 4.79 -8.17
C GLY A 219 14.80 5.53 -7.07
N HIS A 220 14.13 6.62 -7.44
CA HIS A 220 13.32 7.35 -6.49
C HIS A 220 12.13 6.55 -5.97
N ALA A 221 11.44 5.74 -6.78
CA ALA A 221 10.36 4.90 -6.28
C ALA A 221 10.84 3.89 -5.21
N VAL A 222 12.07 3.39 -5.33
CA VAL A 222 12.71 2.54 -4.32
C VAL A 222 13.05 3.34 -3.06
N LEU A 223 13.60 4.54 -3.19
CA LEU A 223 13.95 5.41 -2.05
C LEU A 223 12.71 5.94 -1.31
N ASP A 224 11.68 6.35 -2.04
CA ASP A 224 10.39 6.78 -1.47
C ASP A 224 9.69 5.61 -0.76
N ARG A 225 9.99 4.37 -1.17
CA ARG A 225 9.53 3.17 -0.47
C ARG A 225 10.27 2.99 0.86
N MET A 226 11.58 3.22 0.91
CA MET A 226 12.38 3.18 2.14
C MET A 226 11.88 4.17 3.18
N GLU A 227 11.61 5.42 2.78
CA GLU A 227 11.02 6.45 3.66
C GLU A 227 9.65 6.01 4.21
N ARG A 228 8.75 5.52 3.35
CA ARG A 228 7.40 5.10 3.77
C ARG A 228 7.39 3.90 4.69
N THR A 229 8.33 2.96 4.52
CA THR A 229 8.45 1.79 5.38
C THR A 229 9.39 2.01 6.55
N ASN A 230 10.03 3.19 6.63
CA ASN A 230 11.07 3.50 7.59
C ASN A 230 12.15 2.40 7.66
N CYS A 231 12.63 1.95 6.50
CA CYS A 231 13.54 0.81 6.41
C CYS A 231 14.54 1.00 5.27
N LEU A 232 15.83 0.77 5.55
CA LEU A 232 16.92 0.88 4.57
C LEU A 232 17.00 -0.29 3.59
N ARG A 233 16.24 -1.37 3.84
CA ARG A 233 16.19 -2.56 3.00
C ARG A 233 14.75 -2.91 2.67
N VAL A 234 14.36 -2.68 1.41
CA VAL A 234 12.97 -2.85 0.97
C VAL A 234 12.84 -3.92 -0.11
N PRO A 235 11.74 -4.70 -0.12
CA PRO A 235 11.44 -5.59 -1.22
C PRO A 235 11.18 -4.76 -2.49
N VAL A 236 11.76 -5.16 -3.62
CA VAL A 236 11.65 -4.53 -4.94
C VAL A 236 11.19 -5.51 -6.04
N PRO A 237 10.09 -6.27 -5.85
CA PRO A 237 9.61 -7.15 -6.90
C PRO A 237 9.14 -6.31 -8.09
N GLU A 238 9.56 -6.71 -9.30
CA GLU A 238 9.31 -5.96 -10.54
C GLU A 238 7.81 -5.65 -10.73
N ARG A 239 6.93 -6.62 -10.42
CA ARG A 239 5.47 -6.45 -10.47
C ARG A 239 4.94 -5.29 -9.60
N ASN A 240 5.55 -5.03 -8.43
CA ASN A 240 5.15 -3.91 -7.57
C ASN A 240 5.76 -2.61 -8.08
N LEU A 241 7.00 -2.65 -8.61
CA LEU A 241 7.60 -1.47 -9.19
C LEU A 241 6.86 -0.99 -10.43
N VAL A 242 6.20 -1.86 -11.19
CA VAL A 242 5.26 -1.44 -12.25
C VAL A 242 4.16 -0.55 -11.67
N LEU A 243 3.63 -0.89 -10.50
CA LEU A 243 2.59 -0.10 -9.82
C LEU A 243 3.13 1.22 -9.25
N ASP A 244 4.35 1.23 -8.73
CA ASP A 244 4.93 2.43 -8.12
C ASP A 244 5.47 3.41 -9.18
N THR A 245 5.98 2.91 -10.30
CA THR A 245 6.69 3.73 -11.30
C THR A 245 5.85 4.04 -12.54
N GLY A 246 4.76 3.31 -12.79
CA GLY A 246 4.02 3.38 -14.06
C GLY A 246 4.79 2.81 -15.26
N VAL A 247 6.02 2.34 -15.08
CA VAL A 247 6.81 1.68 -16.14
C VAL A 247 6.24 0.29 -16.38
N ALA A 248 5.50 0.13 -17.48
CA ALA A 248 4.86 -1.14 -17.83
C ALA A 248 5.87 -2.27 -18.13
N ASP A 249 7.02 -1.95 -18.71
CA ASP A 249 8.03 -2.93 -19.09
C ASP A 249 8.94 -3.35 -17.90
N ARG A 250 8.78 -4.59 -17.47
CA ARG A 250 9.61 -5.20 -16.41
C ARG A 250 11.09 -5.31 -16.80
N ARG A 251 11.41 -5.47 -18.08
CA ARG A 251 12.81 -5.50 -18.54
C ARG A 251 13.49 -4.16 -18.31
N THR A 252 12.76 -3.07 -18.51
CA THR A 252 13.22 -1.71 -18.17
C THR A 252 13.48 -1.59 -16.68
N ILE A 253 12.52 -1.96 -15.81
CA ILE A 253 12.71 -1.93 -14.34
C ILE A 253 13.94 -2.73 -13.92
N ARG A 254 14.09 -3.96 -14.40
CA ARG A 254 15.24 -4.83 -14.10
C ARG A 254 16.57 -4.23 -14.55
N THR A 255 16.58 -3.54 -15.69
CA THR A 255 17.77 -2.84 -16.19
C THR A 255 18.14 -1.68 -15.28
N GLN A 256 17.17 -0.89 -14.82
CA GLN A 256 17.44 0.22 -13.91
C GLN A 256 17.88 -0.25 -12.53
N LEU A 257 17.25 -1.30 -11.96
CA LEU A 257 17.71 -1.89 -10.69
C LEU A 257 19.18 -2.35 -10.75
N ARG A 258 19.60 -2.93 -11.89
CA ARG A 258 21.01 -3.29 -12.11
C ARG A 258 21.92 -2.07 -12.20
N ARG A 259 21.48 -0.96 -12.78
CA ARG A 259 22.24 0.29 -12.85
C ARG A 259 22.37 0.95 -11.48
N LEU A 260 21.31 0.96 -10.67
CA LEU A 260 21.37 1.45 -9.29
C LEU A 260 22.40 0.66 -8.48
N HIS A 261 22.43 -0.66 -8.66
CA HIS A 261 23.40 -1.52 -8.03
C HIS A 261 24.84 -1.27 -8.51
N ALA A 262 25.06 -1.26 -9.83
CA ALA A 262 26.38 -1.08 -10.41
C ALA A 262 26.94 0.33 -10.20
N GLY A 263 26.07 1.33 -10.14
CA GLY A 263 26.42 2.74 -9.90
C GLY A 263 26.62 3.08 -8.41
N GLY A 264 26.54 2.11 -7.50
CA GLY A 264 26.82 2.35 -6.08
C GLY A 264 25.74 3.06 -5.29
N VAL A 265 24.52 3.23 -5.83
CA VAL A 265 23.38 3.80 -5.08
C VAL A 265 22.97 2.88 -3.92
N GLY A 266 23.13 1.56 -4.10
CA GLY A 266 22.82 0.55 -3.09
C GLY A 266 23.07 -0.86 -3.60
N ARG A 267 22.66 -1.86 -2.81
CA ARG A 267 22.85 -3.29 -3.12
C ARG A 267 21.53 -3.95 -3.49
N LEU A 268 21.50 -4.60 -4.65
CA LEU A 268 20.38 -5.44 -5.07
C LEU A 268 20.63 -6.90 -4.65
N HIS A 269 19.89 -7.36 -3.64
CA HIS A 269 19.92 -8.73 -3.15
C HIS A 269 18.98 -9.61 -3.97
N LYS A 270 19.55 -10.60 -4.66
CA LYS A 270 18.82 -11.53 -5.53
C LYS A 270 18.52 -12.86 -4.86
N ASP A 271 19.26 -13.16 -3.81
CA ASP A 271 19.20 -14.33 -2.94
C ASP A 271 18.10 -14.23 -1.86
N SER A 272 17.49 -13.05 -1.68
CA SER A 272 16.39 -12.81 -0.72
C SER A 272 15.08 -13.54 -1.04
N PHE A 273 15.10 -14.46 -2.00
CA PHE A 273 13.98 -15.36 -2.25
C PHE A 273 13.84 -16.33 -1.07
N VAL A 274 12.89 -16.05 -0.17
CA VAL A 274 12.56 -16.93 0.96
C VAL A 274 11.13 -17.45 0.81
N PRO A 275 10.94 -18.63 0.19
CA PRO A 275 9.62 -19.25 0.02
C PRO A 275 8.84 -19.40 1.32
N ALA A 276 9.53 -19.65 2.44
CA ALA A 276 8.93 -19.82 3.77
C ALA A 276 8.21 -18.56 4.28
N ARG A 277 8.69 -17.39 3.87
CA ARG A 277 8.19 -16.09 4.31
C ARG A 277 7.30 -15.46 3.26
N HIS A 278 6.58 -16.21 2.40
CA HIS A 278 5.67 -15.68 1.37
C HIS A 278 6.19 -14.48 0.51
N SER A 279 7.48 -14.15 0.55
CA SER A 279 8.10 -13.01 -0.10
C SER A 279 8.95 -13.51 -1.25
N SER A 280 8.47 -13.24 -2.47
CA SER A 280 9.19 -13.45 -3.72
C SER A 280 9.62 -12.09 -4.26
N SER A 281 10.54 -11.46 -3.53
CA SER A 281 11.02 -10.12 -3.84
C SER A 281 12.52 -10.09 -3.69
N TYR A 282 13.21 -9.76 -4.79
CA TYR A 282 14.53 -9.14 -4.67
C TYR A 282 14.42 -7.98 -3.68
N GLU A 283 15.47 -7.74 -2.93
CA GLU A 283 15.51 -6.65 -1.96
C GLU A 283 16.56 -5.63 -2.41
N PHE A 284 16.29 -4.36 -2.16
CA PHE A 284 17.26 -3.30 -2.39
C PHE A 284 17.60 -2.68 -1.05
N GLU A 285 18.89 -2.57 -0.77
CA GLU A 285 19.44 -2.06 0.48
C GLU A 285 20.36 -0.88 0.21
N ILE A 286 20.23 0.19 0.99
CA ILE A 286 21.25 1.24 1.06
C ILE A 286 22.01 1.11 2.38
N PRO A 287 23.33 1.36 2.41
CA PRO A 287 24.09 1.30 3.64
C PRO A 287 23.62 2.40 4.61
N PRO A 288 23.53 2.12 5.93
CA PRO A 288 23.37 3.18 6.92
C PRO A 288 24.60 4.08 6.93
N LEU A 289 24.42 5.37 7.26
CA LEU A 289 25.52 6.32 7.42
C LEU A 289 26.31 6.14 8.73
N ALA A 290 25.75 5.43 9.72
CA ALA A 290 26.39 5.14 11.00
C ALA A 290 26.72 3.64 11.14
N ASP A 291 27.86 3.31 11.74
CA ASP A 291 28.41 1.96 11.97
C ASP A 291 27.60 1.08 12.97
N GLY A 292 26.29 1.32 13.08
CA GLY A 292 25.38 0.53 13.91
C GLY A 292 24.99 -0.79 13.24
N VAL A 293 24.94 -1.88 14.01
CA VAL A 293 24.36 -3.15 13.57
C VAL A 293 22.89 -2.94 13.21
N SER A 294 22.57 -3.10 11.93
CA SER A 294 21.21 -3.01 11.39
C SER A 294 20.26 -3.97 12.10
N ILE A 295 19.21 -3.43 12.73
CA ILE A 295 18.03 -4.21 13.09
C ILE A 295 17.27 -4.43 11.78
N ILE A 296 17.39 -5.63 11.24
CA ILE A 296 16.61 -6.07 10.07
C ILE A 296 15.20 -6.36 10.55
N ASP A 297 14.30 -5.40 10.40
CA ASP A 297 12.88 -5.66 10.60
C ASP A 297 12.40 -6.74 9.63
N PRO A 298 11.53 -7.68 10.07
CA PRO A 298 10.98 -8.67 9.17
C PRO A 298 10.27 -7.95 8.02
N PRO A 299 10.49 -8.38 6.76
CA PRO A 299 9.90 -7.71 5.61
C PRO A 299 8.40 -7.59 5.81
N SER A 300 7.90 -6.35 5.84
CA SER A 300 6.47 -6.12 5.95
C SER A 300 5.78 -6.73 4.73
N PHE A 301 4.83 -7.62 5.00
CA PHE A 301 4.17 -8.45 3.99
C PHE A 301 3.39 -7.67 2.93
N HIS A 302 3.22 -6.38 3.16
CA HIS A 302 2.64 -5.44 2.23
C HIS A 302 3.48 -4.18 2.29
N THR A 303 4.35 -3.99 1.30
CA THR A 303 4.81 -2.64 1.02
C THR A 303 3.56 -1.79 0.79
N PRO A 304 3.32 -0.72 1.57
CA PRO A 304 2.22 0.18 1.27
C PRO A 304 2.38 0.62 -0.19
N TYR A 305 1.29 0.75 -0.92
CA TYR A 305 1.35 1.37 -2.25
C TYR A 305 1.67 2.84 -2.06
N ALA A 306 2.49 3.41 -2.95
CA ALA A 306 2.71 4.86 -2.94
C ALA A 306 1.36 5.59 -3.04
N HIS A 307 1.23 6.75 -2.40
CA HIS A 307 0.15 7.68 -2.73
C HIS A 307 0.44 8.17 -4.14
N ILE A 308 -0.39 7.73 -5.07
CA ILE A 308 -0.01 7.71 -6.48
C ILE A 308 -0.14 9.11 -7.08
N HIS A 309 0.93 9.54 -7.74
CA HIS A 309 0.97 10.69 -8.63
C HIS A 309 -0.08 10.53 -9.74
N PRO A 310 -0.89 11.57 -10.04
CA PRO A 310 -1.92 11.53 -11.07
C PRO A 310 -1.45 10.85 -12.34
N SER A 311 -2.32 10.06 -12.96
CA SER A 311 -1.95 9.23 -14.10
C SER A 311 -1.52 10.06 -15.32
N SER A 312 -2.00 11.31 -15.38
CA SER A 312 -1.58 12.38 -16.28
C SER A 312 -0.06 12.66 -16.24
N LEU A 313 0.61 12.36 -15.13
CA LEU A 313 2.05 12.51 -14.94
C LEU A 313 2.89 11.38 -15.55
N HIS A 314 2.27 10.27 -15.98
CA HIS A 314 2.95 9.17 -16.71
C HIS A 314 3.04 9.42 -18.22
N GLY A 315 2.64 10.62 -18.68
CA GLY A 315 2.70 11.01 -20.09
C GLY A 315 4.14 11.19 -20.60
N PRO A 316 4.62 12.42 -20.82
CA PRO A 316 6.02 12.63 -21.21
C PRO A 316 6.95 12.06 -20.14
N ARG A 317 7.95 11.25 -20.56
CA ARG A 317 8.84 10.48 -19.66
C ARG A 317 9.53 11.33 -18.59
N HIS A 318 9.61 12.64 -18.80
CA HIS A 318 10.28 13.62 -17.97
C HIS A 318 9.35 14.44 -17.06
N THR A 319 8.03 14.36 -17.20
CA THR A 319 7.10 15.21 -16.41
C THR A 319 7.22 14.97 -14.90
N TRP A 320 7.36 13.71 -14.49
CA TRP A 320 7.58 13.36 -13.09
C TRP A 320 8.94 13.84 -12.58
N THR A 321 10.02 13.69 -13.36
CA THR A 321 11.34 14.22 -12.99
C THR A 321 11.32 15.74 -12.91
N THR A 322 10.61 16.41 -13.83
CA THR A 322 10.43 17.87 -13.80
C THR A 322 9.73 18.29 -12.51
N LEU A 323 8.61 17.67 -12.14
CA LEU A 323 7.92 18.00 -10.88
C LEU A 323 8.81 17.82 -9.64
N ARG A 324 9.65 16.78 -9.65
CA ARG A 324 10.53 16.47 -8.52
C ARG A 324 11.67 17.47 -8.36
N HIS A 325 12.20 17.97 -9.47
CA HIS A 325 13.29 18.94 -9.50
C HIS A 325 12.83 20.40 -9.63
N LEU A 326 11.52 20.63 -9.78
CA LEU A 326 10.95 21.96 -9.82
C LEU A 326 11.02 22.60 -8.42
N PRO A 327 11.79 23.69 -8.24
CA PRO A 327 11.93 24.35 -6.96
C PRO A 327 10.65 25.12 -6.59
N ALA A 328 10.51 25.43 -5.30
CA ALA A 328 9.45 26.31 -4.81
C ALA A 328 9.70 27.78 -5.20
N THR A 329 10.96 28.15 -5.44
CA THR A 329 11.35 29.48 -5.92
C THR A 329 11.15 29.58 -7.43
N PRO A 330 10.68 30.73 -7.97
CA PRO A 330 10.60 30.96 -9.41
C PRO A 330 11.97 30.89 -10.08
N THR A 331 12.09 30.04 -11.10
CA THR A 331 13.35 29.75 -11.80
C THR A 331 13.16 29.78 -13.32
N PRO A 332 14.13 30.30 -14.10
CA PRO A 332 14.01 30.37 -15.55
C PRO A 332 14.10 28.99 -16.21
N PRO A 333 13.45 28.78 -17.38
CA PRO A 333 13.46 27.49 -18.08
C PRO A 333 14.86 26.93 -18.42
N THR A 334 15.84 27.80 -18.65
CA THR A 334 17.22 27.41 -18.98
C THR A 334 17.92 26.72 -17.81
N GLU A 335 17.79 27.27 -16.61
CA GLU A 335 18.32 26.70 -15.37
C GLU A 335 17.53 25.45 -14.97
N LEU A 336 16.19 25.47 -15.13
CA LEU A 336 15.35 24.31 -14.87
C LEU A 336 15.71 23.11 -15.76
N ALA A 337 16.14 23.33 -16.99
CA ALA A 337 16.56 22.23 -17.87
C ALA A 337 17.78 21.48 -17.31
N GLN A 338 18.70 22.19 -16.63
CA GLN A 338 19.85 21.59 -15.96
C GLN A 338 19.41 20.86 -14.69
N LEU A 339 18.60 21.51 -13.85
CA LEU A 339 18.05 20.92 -12.62
C LEU A 339 17.22 19.66 -12.89
N CYS A 340 16.51 19.60 -14.02
CA CYS A 340 15.72 18.44 -14.46
C CYS A 340 16.55 17.39 -15.22
N LEU A 341 17.88 17.54 -15.29
CA LEU A 341 18.82 16.63 -15.96
C LEU A 341 18.50 16.42 -17.46
N LEU A 342 17.96 17.43 -18.15
CA LEU A 342 17.63 17.34 -19.58
C LEU A 342 18.83 17.66 -20.49
N THR A 343 19.81 18.41 -19.98
CA THR A 343 21.04 18.82 -20.69
C THR A 343 22.05 17.67 -20.77
N ASP A 344 23.06 17.74 -21.64
CA ASP A 344 24.00 16.63 -21.81
C ASP A 344 24.93 16.46 -20.60
N SER A 345 25.37 17.57 -20.01
CA SER A 345 26.17 17.65 -18.78
C SER A 345 25.61 18.71 -17.81
N PRO A 346 26.06 18.72 -16.54
CA PRO A 346 25.63 19.72 -15.54
C PRO A 346 25.94 21.16 -15.96
N THR A 347 26.96 21.37 -16.79
CA THR A 347 27.43 22.70 -17.21
C THR A 347 26.98 23.08 -18.62
N SER A 348 26.41 22.15 -19.38
CA SER A 348 25.97 22.41 -20.75
C SER A 348 24.70 23.26 -20.79
N THR A 349 24.58 24.07 -21.85
CA THR A 349 23.39 24.87 -22.13
C THR A 349 22.30 24.00 -22.75
N ALA A 350 21.04 24.31 -22.44
CA ALA A 350 19.91 23.59 -22.99
C ALA A 350 19.67 23.95 -24.46
N THR A 351 19.55 22.93 -25.31
CA THR A 351 19.16 23.10 -26.70
C THR A 351 17.69 23.54 -26.81
N PRO A 352 17.28 24.20 -27.91
CA PRO A 352 15.88 24.58 -28.14
C PRO A 352 14.90 23.39 -28.10
N ARG A 353 15.38 22.20 -28.45
CA ARG A 353 14.59 20.95 -28.38
C ARG A 353 14.37 20.51 -26.92
N GLN A 354 15.40 20.59 -26.08
CA GLN A 354 15.30 20.25 -24.65
C GLN A 354 14.38 21.25 -23.93
N LEU A 355 14.48 22.54 -24.25
CA LEU A 355 13.58 23.56 -23.69
C LEU A 355 12.11 23.34 -24.10
N ARG A 356 11.83 23.03 -25.37
CA ARG A 356 10.46 22.65 -25.79
C ARG A 356 9.94 21.44 -25.03
N THR A 357 10.81 20.45 -24.81
CA THR A 357 10.48 19.22 -24.06
C THR A 357 10.14 19.55 -22.61
N LEU A 358 10.94 20.40 -21.96
CA LEU A 358 10.71 20.89 -20.60
C LEU A 358 9.39 21.65 -20.49
N LEU A 359 9.16 22.64 -21.36
CA LEU A 359 7.96 23.48 -21.35
C LEU A 359 6.69 22.64 -21.55
N GLN A 360 6.71 21.62 -22.41
CA GLN A 360 5.59 20.69 -22.56
C GLN A 360 5.28 19.96 -21.24
N GLY A 361 6.31 19.55 -20.50
CA GLY A 361 6.15 18.95 -19.17
C GLY A 361 5.58 19.95 -18.15
N LEU A 362 6.11 21.18 -18.13
CA LEU A 362 5.67 22.25 -17.22
C LEU A 362 4.21 22.67 -17.48
N HIS A 363 3.78 22.80 -18.74
CA HIS A 363 2.38 23.06 -19.06
C HIS A 363 1.46 21.91 -18.65
N THR A 364 1.93 20.67 -18.74
CA THR A 364 1.19 19.52 -18.21
C THR A 364 1.02 19.66 -16.69
N LEU A 365 2.11 19.95 -15.97
CA LEU A 365 2.05 20.17 -14.52
C LEU A 365 1.16 21.36 -14.12
N GLN A 366 1.17 22.43 -14.91
CA GLN A 366 0.32 23.60 -14.68
C GLN A 366 -1.17 23.28 -14.81
N ARG A 367 -1.55 22.49 -15.82
CA ARG A 367 -2.94 22.02 -15.99
C ARG A 367 -3.42 21.18 -14.81
N GLU A 368 -2.51 20.45 -14.18
CA GLU A 368 -2.79 19.62 -12.99
C GLU A 368 -2.67 20.43 -11.67
N GLY A 369 -2.36 21.73 -11.75
CA GLY A 369 -2.21 22.61 -10.59
C GLY A 369 -0.94 22.37 -9.77
N LEU A 370 0.07 21.70 -10.35
CA LEU A 370 1.33 21.28 -9.70
C LEU A 370 2.54 22.18 -10.02
N ALA A 371 2.38 23.08 -10.99
CA ALA A 371 3.36 24.10 -11.35
C ALA A 371 2.65 25.40 -11.69
N ALA A 372 3.33 26.53 -11.50
CA ALA A 372 2.86 27.84 -11.92
C ALA A 372 3.97 28.59 -12.66
N CYS A 373 3.55 29.50 -13.54
CA CYS A 373 4.42 30.39 -14.28
C CYS A 373 4.09 31.83 -13.89
N THR A 374 5.12 32.59 -13.56
CA THR A 374 5.04 34.02 -13.24
C THR A 374 4.87 34.85 -14.51
N ALA A 375 4.53 36.14 -14.36
CA ALA A 375 4.43 37.07 -15.49
C ALA A 375 5.77 37.20 -16.26
N ASP A 376 6.90 37.05 -15.57
CA ASP A 376 8.25 37.12 -16.14
C ASP A 376 8.70 35.81 -16.81
N GLY A 377 7.81 34.81 -16.91
CA GLY A 377 8.13 33.52 -17.54
C GLY A 377 8.95 32.56 -16.67
N LEU A 378 9.09 32.86 -15.37
CA LEU A 378 9.76 31.99 -14.39
C LEU A 378 8.78 30.94 -13.85
N TRP A 379 9.24 29.71 -13.66
CA TRP A 379 8.42 28.59 -13.23
C TRP A 379 8.76 28.14 -11.82
N HIS A 380 7.75 27.73 -11.06
CA HIS A 380 7.92 27.17 -9.72
C HIS A 380 6.86 26.11 -9.42
N ARG A 381 7.15 25.31 -8.39
CA ARG A 381 6.24 24.30 -7.86
C ARG A 381 5.15 24.96 -7.03
N THR A 382 3.93 24.45 -7.13
CA THR A 382 2.82 24.82 -6.27
C THR A 382 2.69 23.82 -5.11
N LEU A 383 2.33 24.31 -3.92
CA LEU A 383 2.02 23.49 -2.75
C LEU A 383 0.52 23.16 -2.64
N ALA A 384 -0.25 23.45 -3.70
CA ALA A 384 -1.66 23.18 -3.72
C ALA A 384 -1.91 21.67 -3.62
N PRO A 385 -2.86 21.22 -2.78
CA PRO A 385 -3.24 19.82 -2.73
C PRO A 385 -3.79 19.39 -4.09
N ILE A 386 -3.44 18.18 -4.52
CA ILE A 386 -3.96 17.61 -5.77
C ILE A 386 -5.48 17.51 -5.67
N PRO A 387 -6.25 18.06 -6.64
CA PRO A 387 -7.69 17.93 -6.68
C PRO A 387 -8.16 16.48 -6.51
N ARG A 388 -9.19 16.27 -5.70
CA ARG A 388 -9.69 14.93 -5.35
C ARG A 388 -10.16 14.17 -6.60
N GLU A 389 -10.71 14.89 -7.56
CA GLU A 389 -11.20 14.38 -8.84
C GLU A 389 -10.06 13.72 -9.63
N LEU A 390 -8.89 14.34 -9.66
CA LEU A 390 -7.70 13.79 -10.33
C LEU A 390 -7.18 12.54 -9.61
N LEU A 391 -7.23 12.51 -8.28
CA LEU A 391 -6.87 11.32 -7.50
C LEU A 391 -7.82 10.14 -7.78
N LEU A 392 -9.11 10.39 -7.93
CA LEU A 392 -10.11 9.36 -8.27
C LEU A 392 -9.92 8.85 -9.70
N LEU A 393 -9.68 9.74 -10.65
CA LEU A 393 -9.41 9.37 -12.04
C LEU A 393 -8.14 8.49 -12.16
N ASP A 394 -7.07 8.82 -11.43
CA ASP A 394 -5.86 7.98 -11.39
C ASP A 394 -6.16 6.60 -10.79
N GLN A 395 -6.92 6.53 -9.70
CA GLN A 395 -7.29 5.26 -9.09
C GLN A 395 -8.08 4.37 -10.06
N GLN A 396 -9.01 4.94 -10.83
CA GLN A 396 -9.78 4.24 -11.85
C GLN A 396 -8.89 3.76 -12.99
N GLN A 397 -8.03 4.63 -13.53
CA GLN A 397 -7.14 4.28 -14.64
C GLN A 397 -6.13 3.19 -14.27
N ARG A 398 -5.73 3.10 -12.99
CA ARG A 398 -4.79 2.08 -12.49
C ARG A 398 -5.46 0.82 -11.97
N ALA A 399 -6.78 0.79 -11.82
CA ALA A 399 -7.51 -0.37 -11.34
C ALA A 399 -7.22 -1.65 -12.17
N PRO A 400 -7.19 -1.61 -13.52
CA PRO A 400 -6.87 -2.79 -14.32
C PRO A 400 -5.46 -3.32 -14.05
N LEU A 401 -4.47 -2.42 -13.95
CA LEU A 401 -3.09 -2.80 -13.68
C LEU A 401 -2.93 -3.42 -12.28
N ARG A 402 -3.62 -2.87 -11.28
CA ARG A 402 -3.68 -3.44 -9.92
C ARG A 402 -4.30 -4.84 -9.94
N ALA A 403 -5.40 -5.04 -10.67
CA ALA A 403 -6.04 -6.33 -10.81
C ALA A 403 -5.11 -7.36 -11.47
N THR A 404 -4.41 -7.00 -12.55
CA THR A 404 -3.42 -7.88 -13.20
C THR A 404 -2.31 -8.31 -12.23
N VAL A 405 -1.72 -7.37 -11.49
CA VAL A 405 -0.66 -7.69 -10.52
C VAL A 405 -1.20 -8.56 -9.37
N GLN A 406 -2.43 -8.35 -8.94
CA GLN A 406 -3.08 -9.21 -7.94
C GLN A 406 -3.32 -10.62 -8.47
N ALA A 407 -3.80 -10.76 -9.71
CA ALA A 407 -4.00 -12.05 -10.38
C ALA A 407 -2.69 -12.82 -10.55
N GLU A 408 -1.60 -12.16 -10.98
CA GLU A 408 -0.28 -12.77 -11.07
C GLU A 408 0.24 -13.25 -9.71
N ARG A 409 0.02 -12.45 -8.65
CA ARG A 409 0.38 -12.87 -7.28
C ARG A 409 -0.42 -14.10 -6.86
N ALA A 410 -1.69 -14.19 -7.24
CA ALA A 410 -2.51 -15.36 -6.97
C ALA A 410 -2.01 -16.59 -7.75
N ALA A 411 -1.81 -16.46 -9.06
CA ALA A 411 -1.31 -17.52 -9.94
C ALA A 411 0.08 -18.05 -9.52
N TRP A 412 0.99 -17.16 -9.14
CA TRP A 412 2.29 -17.56 -8.60
C TRP A 412 2.18 -18.38 -7.30
N ARG A 413 1.23 -18.02 -6.43
CA ARG A 413 1.00 -18.72 -5.15
C ARG A 413 0.24 -20.04 -5.31
N SER A 414 -0.58 -20.19 -6.35
CA SER A 414 -1.29 -21.44 -6.63
C SER A 414 -0.43 -22.49 -7.35
N GLY A 415 0.79 -22.13 -7.80
CA GLY A 415 1.70 -23.06 -8.45
C GLY A 415 2.25 -24.17 -7.53
N SER A 416 2.33 -25.39 -8.06
CA SER A 416 2.85 -26.57 -7.33
C SER A 416 4.33 -26.47 -6.98
N SER A 417 5.14 -25.76 -7.77
CA SER A 417 6.56 -25.52 -7.52
C SER A 417 6.78 -24.55 -6.35
N TRP A 418 5.99 -23.49 -6.25
CA TRP A 418 6.04 -22.53 -5.13
C TRP A 418 5.62 -23.20 -3.82
N SER A 419 4.54 -23.98 -3.84
CA SER A 419 4.08 -24.71 -2.66
C SER A 419 5.12 -25.71 -2.15
N ARG A 420 5.80 -26.43 -3.07
CA ARG A 420 6.92 -27.33 -2.75
C ARG A 420 8.14 -26.59 -2.19
N ALA A 421 8.56 -25.52 -2.86
CA ALA A 421 9.69 -24.69 -2.39
C ALA A 421 9.42 -24.06 -1.02
N ARG A 422 8.17 -23.62 -0.78
CA ARG A 422 7.72 -23.10 0.52
C ARG A 422 7.76 -24.18 1.60
N ALA A 423 7.20 -25.35 1.34
CA ALA A 423 7.26 -26.46 2.29
C ALA A 423 8.71 -26.85 2.64
N ALA A 424 9.59 -26.93 1.64
CA ALA A 424 11.02 -27.21 1.83
C ALA A 424 11.72 -26.12 2.65
N ALA A 425 11.48 -24.84 2.35
CA ALA A 425 12.07 -23.73 3.09
C ALA A 425 11.58 -23.65 4.54
N VAL A 426 10.28 -23.86 4.80
CA VAL A 426 9.73 -23.93 6.17
C VAL A 426 10.35 -25.09 6.93
N LYS A 427 10.56 -26.24 6.27
CA LYS A 427 11.23 -27.40 6.88
C LYS A 427 12.69 -27.08 7.25
N ALA A 428 13.43 -26.42 6.36
CA ALA A 428 14.82 -26.02 6.59
C ALA A 428 14.95 -24.97 7.72
N ASP A 429 14.08 -23.97 7.75
CA ASP A 429 14.08 -22.95 8.81
C ASP A 429 13.75 -23.57 10.17
N ARG A 430 12.78 -24.50 10.23
CA ARG A 430 12.50 -25.26 11.45
C ARG A 430 13.67 -26.14 11.88
N ALA A 431 14.36 -26.77 10.95
CA ALA A 431 15.54 -27.57 11.27
C ALA A 431 16.61 -26.69 11.92
N ARG A 432 16.86 -25.50 11.36
CA ARG A 432 17.78 -24.50 11.92
C ARG A 432 17.34 -24.03 13.32
N GLN A 433 16.05 -23.71 13.51
CA GLN A 433 15.51 -23.30 14.81
C GLN A 433 15.64 -24.42 15.86
N ARG A 434 15.35 -25.67 15.48
CA ARG A 434 15.50 -26.84 16.36
C ARG A 434 16.95 -27.10 16.71
N GLN A 435 17.85 -26.99 15.72
CA GLN A 435 19.28 -27.15 15.93
C GLN A 435 19.82 -26.07 16.87
N TRP A 436 19.47 -24.80 16.62
CA TRP A 436 19.83 -23.69 17.50
C TRP A 436 19.26 -23.87 18.91
N TRP A 437 17.98 -24.23 19.05
CA TRP A 437 17.41 -24.47 20.38
C TRP A 437 18.06 -25.67 21.07
N GLY A 438 18.34 -26.74 20.33
CA GLY A 438 19.00 -27.93 20.83
C GLY A 438 20.49 -27.74 21.17
N SER A 439 21.18 -26.77 20.57
CA SER A 439 22.56 -26.42 20.92
C SER A 439 22.67 -25.65 22.23
N LEU A 440 21.55 -25.19 22.80
CA LEU A 440 21.53 -24.53 24.11
C LEU A 440 21.54 -25.55 25.25
N SER A 441 22.26 -25.23 26.33
CA SER A 441 22.23 -26.01 27.56
C SER A 441 20.82 -26.08 28.17
N GLU A 442 20.55 -27.09 28.99
CA GLU A 442 19.24 -27.23 29.66
C GLU A 442 18.95 -26.04 30.59
N THR A 443 19.98 -25.53 31.27
CA THR A 443 19.88 -24.35 32.13
C THR A 443 19.51 -23.10 31.35
N GLU A 444 20.11 -22.89 30.18
CA GLU A 444 19.82 -21.72 29.35
C GLU A 444 18.45 -21.82 28.66
N ARG A 445 18.03 -23.04 28.29
CA ARG A 445 16.65 -23.30 27.85
C ARG A 445 15.64 -23.04 28.96
N ALA A 446 15.93 -23.44 30.20
CA ALA A 446 15.09 -23.17 31.36
C ALA A 446 14.98 -21.66 31.64
N HIS A 447 16.11 -20.96 31.69
CA HIS A 447 16.15 -19.50 31.88
C HIS A 447 15.33 -18.76 30.82
N ARG A 448 15.54 -19.05 29.53
CA ARG A 448 14.76 -18.42 28.45
C ARG A 448 13.27 -18.74 28.52
N ARG A 449 12.89 -19.98 28.88
CA ARG A 449 11.48 -20.34 29.07
C ARG A 449 10.85 -19.53 30.21
N GLN A 450 11.57 -19.35 31.31
CA GLN A 450 11.15 -18.52 32.42
C GLN A 450 11.01 -17.05 32.02
N GLU A 451 12.04 -16.48 31.40
CA GLU A 451 12.04 -15.09 30.92
C GLU A 451 10.84 -14.79 29.99
N TRP A 452 10.58 -15.66 29.01
CA TRP A 452 9.44 -15.49 28.11
C TRP A 452 8.10 -15.72 28.80
N SER A 453 8.03 -16.61 29.80
CA SER A 453 6.84 -16.82 30.61
C SER A 453 6.51 -15.59 31.45
N GLU A 454 7.51 -15.00 32.10
CA GLU A 454 7.37 -13.77 32.90
C GLU A 454 7.00 -12.58 32.04
N LYS A 455 7.68 -12.39 30.90
CA LYS A 455 7.32 -11.35 29.91
C LYS A 455 5.87 -11.48 29.46
N PHE A 456 5.43 -12.70 29.14
CA PHE A 456 4.04 -12.93 28.74
C PHE A 456 3.05 -12.69 29.87
N ALA A 457 3.37 -13.13 31.09
CA ALA A 457 2.52 -12.92 32.27
C ALA A 457 2.38 -11.43 32.62
N GLY A 458 3.43 -10.62 32.40
CA GLY A 458 3.42 -9.17 32.60
C GLY A 458 2.65 -8.37 31.55
N LEU A 459 2.19 -9.00 30.46
CA LEU A 459 1.36 -8.33 29.45
C LEU A 459 -0.07 -8.14 29.93
N SER A 460 -0.73 -7.07 29.45
CA SER A 460 -2.17 -6.89 29.60
C SER A 460 -2.93 -8.07 28.96
N LEU A 461 -4.16 -8.33 29.42
CA LEU A 461 -4.99 -9.40 28.85
C LEU A 461 -5.20 -9.27 27.33
N VAL A 462 -5.34 -8.03 26.83
CA VAL A 462 -5.51 -7.74 25.41
C VAL A 462 -4.22 -8.03 24.64
N ASP A 463 -3.06 -7.69 25.21
CA ASP A 463 -1.76 -7.96 24.59
C ASP A 463 -1.42 -9.46 24.63
N GLN A 464 -1.79 -10.17 25.70
CA GLN A 464 -1.71 -11.63 25.77
C GLN A 464 -2.55 -12.29 24.66
N GLU A 465 -3.78 -11.81 24.43
CA GLU A 465 -4.62 -12.27 23.32
C GLU A 465 -3.98 -11.97 21.96
N ARG A 466 -3.39 -10.79 21.78
CA ARG A 466 -2.72 -10.38 20.55
C ARG A 466 -1.49 -11.26 20.25
N VAL A 467 -0.66 -11.52 21.25
CA VAL A 467 0.51 -12.41 21.13
C VAL A 467 0.06 -13.83 20.76
N LYS A 468 -0.95 -14.38 21.42
CA LYS A 468 -1.51 -15.70 21.08
C LYS A 468 -2.04 -15.74 19.65
N ALA A 469 -2.79 -14.73 19.23
CA ALA A 469 -3.31 -14.63 17.87
C ALA A 469 -2.18 -14.55 16.83
N HIS A 470 -1.15 -13.75 17.10
CA HIS A 470 0.02 -13.64 16.24
C HIS A 470 0.78 -14.96 16.10
N LEU A 471 1.02 -15.66 17.22
CA LEU A 471 1.68 -16.97 17.22
C LEU A 471 0.86 -18.03 16.47
N ALA A 472 -0.46 -18.07 16.68
CA ALA A 472 -1.35 -18.97 15.96
C ALA A 472 -1.37 -18.68 14.44
N GLN A 473 -1.42 -17.41 14.05
CA GLN A 473 -1.35 -16.99 12.65
C GLN A 473 -0.01 -17.39 12.02
N ARG A 474 1.11 -17.18 12.73
CA ARG A 474 2.44 -17.59 12.28
C ARG A 474 2.54 -19.11 12.07
N ASP A 475 1.96 -19.89 12.98
CA ASP A 475 1.95 -21.35 12.89
C ASP A 475 1.08 -21.83 11.71
N GLN A 476 -0.09 -21.21 11.51
CA GLN A 476 -0.96 -21.48 10.36
C GLN A 476 -0.29 -21.12 9.02
N ILE A 477 0.39 -19.97 8.96
CA ILE A 477 1.24 -19.54 7.84
C ILE A 477 2.35 -20.57 7.58
N SER A 478 2.83 -21.25 8.61
CA SER A 478 3.86 -22.27 8.49
C SER A 478 3.27 -23.69 8.29
N GLY A 479 1.96 -23.82 8.11
CA GLY A 479 1.28 -25.10 7.92
C GLY A 479 1.29 -26.02 9.15
N VAL A 480 1.47 -25.49 10.35
CA VAL A 480 1.31 -26.24 11.61
C VAL A 480 -0.07 -25.96 12.15
N ALA A 481 -0.88 -27.01 12.30
CA ALA A 481 -2.13 -26.91 13.02
C ALA A 481 -1.83 -26.63 14.50
N PRO A 482 -2.44 -25.61 15.13
CA PRO A 482 -2.25 -25.33 16.55
C PRO A 482 -2.49 -26.53 17.46
N ASP A 483 -3.39 -27.43 17.05
CA ASP A 483 -3.67 -28.69 17.77
C ASP A 483 -2.54 -29.71 17.67
N ASP A 484 -1.85 -29.82 16.54
CA ASP A 484 -0.70 -30.71 16.40
C ASP A 484 0.42 -30.27 17.33
N ARG A 485 0.63 -28.96 17.43
CA ARG A 485 1.58 -28.37 18.38
C ARG A 485 1.15 -28.61 19.83
N ARG A 486 -0.14 -28.43 20.15
CA ARG A 486 -0.66 -28.69 21.49
C ARG A 486 -0.53 -30.17 21.86
N ARG A 487 -0.84 -31.09 20.96
CA ARG A 487 -0.68 -32.54 21.16
C ARG A 487 0.78 -32.92 21.36
N ALA A 488 1.69 -32.40 20.52
CA ALA A 488 3.12 -32.63 20.67
C ALA A 488 3.66 -32.07 21.99
N TRP A 489 3.19 -30.90 22.43
CA TRP A 489 3.54 -30.34 23.74
C TRP A 489 3.01 -31.22 24.88
N LEU A 490 1.75 -31.64 24.85
CA LEU A 490 1.18 -32.53 25.87
C LEU A 490 1.93 -33.87 25.94
N ALA A 491 2.29 -34.44 24.78
CA ALA A 491 3.07 -35.68 24.70
C ALA A 491 4.53 -35.51 25.17
N SER A 492 5.03 -34.27 25.26
CA SER A 492 6.38 -33.98 25.75
C SER A 492 6.46 -33.77 27.27
N LEU A 493 5.32 -33.70 27.96
CA LEU A 493 5.27 -33.55 29.41
C LEU A 493 5.52 -34.90 30.09
N ALA A 494 6.20 -34.88 31.23
CA ALA A 494 6.36 -36.08 32.04
C ALA A 494 5.01 -36.55 32.60
N GLU A 495 4.93 -37.84 32.98
CA GLU A 495 3.74 -38.40 33.60
C GLU A 495 3.37 -37.61 34.87
N GLY A 496 2.08 -37.23 34.99
CA GLY A 496 1.58 -36.40 36.11
C GLY A 496 1.88 -34.89 36.00
N GLU A 497 2.80 -34.43 35.15
CA GLU A 497 3.17 -33.01 35.04
C GLU A 497 2.01 -32.14 34.55
N PHE A 498 1.20 -32.65 33.62
CA PHE A 498 0.00 -31.96 33.17
C PHE A 498 -1.02 -31.75 34.29
N ALA A 499 -1.22 -32.76 35.15
CA ALA A 499 -2.13 -32.69 36.28
C ALA A 499 -1.64 -31.66 37.31
N ALA A 500 -0.35 -31.68 37.66
CA ALA A 500 0.25 -30.69 38.56
C ALA A 500 0.10 -29.26 38.05
N ARG A 501 0.41 -29.00 36.77
CA ARG A 501 0.22 -27.69 36.14
C ARG A 501 -1.26 -27.27 36.11
N SER A 502 -2.17 -28.22 35.91
CA SER A 502 -3.61 -27.96 35.91
C SER A 502 -4.10 -27.54 37.29
N GLN A 503 -3.68 -28.24 38.35
CA GLN A 503 -4.00 -27.90 39.75
C GLN A 503 -3.44 -26.53 40.14
N GLN A 504 -2.16 -26.26 39.82
CA GLN A 504 -1.52 -24.96 40.09
C GLN A 504 -2.27 -23.80 39.42
N ARG A 505 -2.71 -24.00 38.17
CA ARG A 505 -3.46 -23.00 37.43
C ARG A 505 -4.88 -22.80 37.96
N ALA A 506 -5.52 -23.86 38.45
CA ALA A 506 -6.83 -23.77 39.09
C ALA A 506 -6.73 -22.98 40.41
N ALA A 507 -5.76 -23.30 41.26
CA ALA A 507 -5.51 -22.58 42.51
C ALA A 507 -5.19 -21.09 42.26
N TRP A 508 -4.35 -20.78 41.27
CA TRP A 508 -4.07 -19.41 40.86
C TRP A 508 -5.33 -18.68 40.39
N PHE A 509 -6.16 -19.32 39.56
CA PHE A 509 -7.39 -18.71 39.05
C PHE A 509 -8.40 -18.43 40.17
N GLU A 510 -8.52 -19.34 41.14
CA GLU A 510 -9.40 -19.15 42.29
C GLU A 510 -8.98 -17.98 43.19
N GLY A 511 -7.68 -17.69 43.26
CA GLY A 511 -7.14 -16.55 43.99
C GLY A 511 -7.35 -15.18 43.32
N LEU A 512 -7.92 -15.11 42.12
CA LEU A 512 -8.15 -13.85 41.41
C LEU A 512 -9.44 -13.14 41.88
N PRO A 513 -9.48 -11.80 41.88
CA PRO A 513 -10.73 -11.04 42.01
C PRO A 513 -11.75 -11.36 40.90
N ASP A 514 -13.05 -11.31 41.21
CA ASP A 514 -14.14 -11.68 40.28
C ASP A 514 -14.09 -10.97 38.91
N PRO A 515 -13.81 -9.65 38.82
CA PRO A 515 -13.69 -8.99 37.52
C PRO A 515 -12.57 -9.58 36.64
N LEU A 516 -11.45 -9.99 37.26
CA LEU A 516 -10.34 -10.62 36.57
C LEU A 516 -10.65 -12.07 36.20
N LYS A 517 -11.36 -12.82 37.06
CA LYS A 517 -11.87 -14.16 36.73
C LYS A 517 -12.73 -14.11 35.45
N ILE A 518 -13.67 -13.18 35.38
CA ILE A 518 -14.54 -12.97 34.21
C ILE A 518 -13.73 -12.60 32.96
N ALA A 519 -12.78 -11.67 33.09
CA ALA A 519 -11.94 -11.24 31.97
C ALA A 519 -11.08 -12.38 31.41
N HIS A 520 -10.43 -13.16 32.28
CA HIS A 520 -9.64 -14.33 31.89
C HIS A 520 -10.51 -15.44 31.26
N ALA A 521 -11.66 -15.74 31.85
CA ALA A 521 -12.59 -16.75 31.34
C ALA A 521 -13.09 -16.38 29.93
N THR A 522 -13.44 -15.10 29.72
CA THR A 522 -13.87 -14.56 28.43
C THR A 522 -12.76 -14.64 27.40
N ALA A 523 -11.53 -14.24 27.76
CA ALA A 523 -10.37 -14.32 26.88
C ALA A 523 -10.06 -15.75 26.45
N TRP A 524 -10.13 -16.72 27.38
CA TRP A 524 -9.95 -18.14 27.06
C TRP A 524 -11.06 -18.69 26.18
N ALA A 525 -12.32 -18.25 26.36
CA ALA A 525 -13.42 -18.63 25.48
C ALA A 525 -13.20 -18.15 24.05
N ARG A 526 -12.77 -16.90 23.85
CA ARG A 526 -12.43 -16.35 22.52
C ARG A 526 -11.28 -17.10 21.87
N ASP A 527 -10.24 -17.42 22.63
CA ASP A 527 -9.10 -18.18 22.14
C ASP A 527 -9.49 -19.59 21.68
N ARG A 528 -10.32 -20.29 22.47
CA ARG A 528 -10.87 -21.60 22.08
C ARG A 528 -11.74 -21.53 20.83
N ALA A 529 -12.59 -20.50 20.72
CA ALA A 529 -13.42 -20.30 19.53
C ALA A 529 -12.56 -20.08 18.27
N ARG A 530 -11.47 -19.32 18.39
CA ARG A 530 -10.50 -19.09 17.31
C ARG A 530 -9.86 -20.40 16.84
N VAL A 531 -9.40 -21.22 17.79
CA VAL A 531 -8.82 -22.55 17.47
C VAL A 531 -9.85 -23.46 16.81
N ALA A 532 -11.11 -23.46 17.28
CA ALA A 532 -12.19 -24.25 16.68
C ALA A 532 -12.51 -23.81 15.25
N GLN A 533 -12.52 -22.50 14.96
CA GLN A 533 -12.69 -21.97 13.60
C GLN A 533 -11.53 -22.39 12.68
N SER A 534 -10.29 -22.38 13.17
CA SER A 534 -9.13 -22.89 12.42
C SER A 534 -9.24 -24.39 12.09
N ARG A 535 -9.87 -25.20 12.96
CA ARG A 535 -10.13 -26.63 12.69
C ARG A 535 -11.05 -26.81 11.49
N LEU A 536 -12.20 -26.15 11.49
CA LEU A 536 -13.21 -26.25 10.42
C LEU A 536 -12.62 -25.85 9.05
N ALA A 537 -11.82 -24.78 9.02
CA ALA A 537 -11.13 -24.35 7.80
C ALA A 537 -10.11 -25.38 7.29
N THR A 538 -9.40 -26.07 8.18
CA THR A 538 -8.38 -27.06 7.80
C THR A 538 -9.00 -28.38 7.34
N THR A 539 -10.14 -28.79 7.91
CA THR A 539 -10.88 -30.00 7.50
C THR A 539 -11.55 -29.84 6.14
N SER A 540 -12.03 -28.64 5.81
CA SER A 540 -12.61 -28.32 4.49
C SER A 540 -11.59 -28.41 3.36
N VAL A 541 -10.32 -28.07 3.60
CA VAL A 541 -9.24 -28.09 2.60
C VAL A 541 -8.68 -29.51 2.35
N ARG A 542 -8.96 -30.47 3.24
CA ARG A 542 -8.57 -31.89 3.06
C ARG A 542 -9.65 -32.76 2.40
N ARG A 543 -10.87 -32.25 2.25
CA ARG A 543 -12.01 -32.95 1.61
C ARG A 543 -12.29 -32.49 0.16
N GLN A 544 -11.53 -31.50 -0.32
CA GLN A 544 -11.40 -31.15 -1.74
C GLN A 544 -10.02 -31.64 -2.20
#